data_AF-A0A6S6T342-F1
#
_entry.id   AF-A0A6S6T342-F1
#
_cell.length_a   1.000
_cell.length_b   1.000
_cell.length_c   1.000
_cell.angle_alpha   90.00
_cell.angle_beta   90.00
_cell.angle_gamma   90.00
#
_symmetry.space_group_name_H-M   'P 1'
#
loop_
_entity.id
_entity.type
_entity.pdbx_description
1 polymer ?
#
loop_
_entity_poly.entity_id
_entity_poly.type
_entity_poly.pdbx_seq_one_letter_code
_entity_poly.pdbx_strand_id
1 'polypeptide(L)'
;MKNRTLYLLLIVLIYSFGACQNETPKPPTPIESSDSTVLPKPSPQIISIDGRPISLVVITRQAIIRVAPSIEAAEIARRSKGDSLLFTNRISQFNTAMKLEGVAYNEPWLRVILEGNTMGWVYGACINFDATEQEQLKEKVLDQRAVTLFGASLAQQMAAYQKEVASASTLPAFRTLYSRAKILKEGLEQQMALHVKGAQELPDFFWLNELMDGLLVHYIEAENKYYLFKDLRVWQTISQQTMATEDDKFVAVLLAAYPSDSIAFYFYGWELPVDSTTMCSLLGSNIHSQVLDKIEVALDSNGYFNTEIEDLKQALIDDIAVAEQYWLPLEPIQEELNQIIQKEYSFLSSGDRIALKTRRQLLQKHVENNIALNLFEGQ
;
A
#
# COMPACT_ATOMS: atom_id res chain seq x y z
N MET A 1 -22.91 30.41 41.01
CA MET A 1 -22.01 30.72 42.15
C MET A 1 -20.80 29.82 42.07
N LYS A 2 -19.60 30.42 41.97
CA LYS A 2 -18.28 29.93 42.40
C LYS A 2 -17.89 28.49 42.02
N ASN A 3 -16.95 28.38 41.07
CA ASN A 3 -15.76 27.56 41.31
C ASN A 3 -14.52 28.38 40.95
N ARG A 4 -13.92 28.92 42.03
CA ARG A 4 -12.79 29.85 42.08
C ARG A 4 -11.46 29.10 42.31
N THR A 5 -11.34 27.89 41.80
CA THR A 5 -10.29 26.94 42.22
C THR A 5 -9.25 26.63 41.14
N LEU A 6 -9.08 27.53 40.15
CA LEU A 6 -8.14 27.35 39.04
C LEU A 6 -7.11 28.49 38.89
N TYR A 7 -7.06 29.43 39.84
CA TYR A 7 -6.18 30.61 39.75
C TYR A 7 -5.02 30.63 40.76
N LEU A 8 -4.81 29.56 41.53
CA LEU A 8 -3.77 29.51 42.57
C LEU A 8 -2.53 28.70 42.21
N LEU A 9 -2.48 28.09 41.01
CA LEU A 9 -1.32 27.29 40.56
C LEU A 9 -0.42 28.00 39.54
N LEU A 10 -0.72 29.25 39.17
CA LEU A 10 0.01 30.01 38.14
C LEU A 10 0.96 31.10 38.71
N ILE A 11 1.13 31.20 40.03
CA ILE A 11 1.88 32.29 40.70
C ILE A 11 3.18 31.81 41.40
N VAL A 12 3.59 30.54 41.23
CA VAL A 12 4.79 30.00 41.91
C VAL A 12 6.00 29.80 40.97
N LEU A 13 5.92 30.15 39.69
CA LEU A 13 7.00 29.94 38.71
C LEU A 13 7.56 31.23 38.08
N ILE A 14 7.58 32.33 38.85
CA ILE A 14 8.16 33.63 38.45
C ILE A 14 9.28 34.11 39.40
N TYR A 15 9.76 33.30 40.36
CA TYR A 15 10.81 33.70 41.31
C TYR A 15 12.07 32.83 41.29
N SER A 16 12.70 32.70 40.13
CA SER A 16 14.09 32.22 40.01
C SER A 16 14.92 33.08 39.05
N PHE A 17 14.91 34.39 39.29
CA PHE A 17 15.97 35.30 38.83
C PHE A 17 16.73 35.81 40.05
N GLY A 18 17.98 35.36 40.20
CA GLY A 18 18.86 35.78 41.28
C GLY A 18 20.28 35.23 41.14
N ALA A 19 21.16 36.08 40.63
CA ALA A 19 22.61 36.16 40.87
C ALA A 19 23.53 35.07 40.27
N CYS A 20 24.18 35.42 39.15
CA CYS A 20 25.60 35.14 38.97
C CYS A 20 26.33 36.43 38.62
N GLN A 21 27.41 36.67 39.35
CA GLN A 21 28.24 37.85 39.36
C GLN A 21 29.12 37.95 38.11
N ASN A 22 29.36 39.18 37.69
CA ASN A 22 30.32 39.56 36.67
C ASN A 22 31.75 39.22 37.09
N GLU A 23 32.45 38.41 36.30
CA GLU A 23 33.91 38.47 36.21
C GLU A 23 34.30 39.07 34.86
N THR A 24 34.89 40.26 34.91
CA THR A 24 35.53 40.94 33.77
C THR A 24 36.77 40.16 33.31
N PRO A 25 36.85 39.73 32.04
CA PRO A 25 38.08 39.17 31.50
C PRO A 25 39.13 40.26 31.27
N LYS A 26 40.35 39.97 31.72
CA LYS A 26 41.58 40.74 31.48
C LYS A 26 41.87 40.80 29.96
N PRO A 27 42.32 41.94 29.40
CA PRO A 27 42.66 42.00 27.98
C PRO A 27 43.91 41.14 27.69
N PRO A 28 43.89 40.29 26.65
CA PRO A 28 45.09 39.56 26.24
C PRO A 28 46.07 40.48 25.50
N THR A 29 47.34 40.33 25.87
CA THR A 29 48.53 40.86 25.19
C THR A 29 48.55 40.46 23.70
N PRO A 30 49.05 41.29 22.78
CA PRO A 30 49.10 40.96 21.36
C PRO A 30 50.02 39.76 21.13
N ILE A 31 49.48 38.67 20.59
CA ILE A 31 50.25 37.58 20.02
C ILE A 31 50.32 37.85 18.52
N GLU A 32 51.53 38.10 18.02
CA GLU A 32 51.86 38.00 16.59
C GLU A 32 51.53 36.59 16.11
N SER A 33 50.48 36.44 15.29
CA SER A 33 50.17 35.17 14.62
C SER A 33 50.70 35.21 13.18
N SER A 34 51.97 34.84 13.05
CA SER A 34 52.53 34.29 11.83
C SER A 34 52.30 32.78 11.86
N ASP A 35 51.19 32.27 11.34
CA ASP A 35 51.21 31.01 10.57
C ASP A 35 49.84 30.71 9.94
N SER A 36 49.82 30.67 8.61
CA SER A 36 48.69 30.20 7.82
C SER A 36 48.73 28.68 7.74
N THR A 37 48.29 27.99 8.80
CA THR A 37 47.96 26.57 8.69
C THR A 37 46.52 26.43 8.22
N VAL A 38 46.37 26.33 6.89
CA VAL A 38 45.13 25.87 6.25
C VAL A 38 44.85 24.46 6.77
N LEU A 39 43.87 24.33 7.66
CA LEU A 39 43.31 23.04 8.06
C LEU A 39 42.84 22.30 6.79
N PRO A 40 43.29 21.05 6.54
CA PRO A 40 42.82 20.29 5.40
C PRO A 40 41.31 20.06 5.54
N LYS A 41 40.56 20.53 4.53
CA LYS A 41 39.12 20.32 4.39
C LYS A 41 38.85 18.81 4.52
N PRO A 42 37.99 18.35 5.44
CA PRO A 42 37.76 16.93 5.66
C PRO A 42 37.27 16.29 4.36
N SER A 43 38.02 15.30 3.89
CA SER A 43 37.67 14.46 2.75
C SER A 43 36.28 13.85 3.00
N PRO A 44 35.31 14.00 2.09
CA PRO A 44 33.99 13.43 2.28
C PRO A 44 34.11 11.91 2.35
N GLN A 45 33.51 11.33 3.39
CA GLN A 45 33.37 9.88 3.50
C GLN A 45 32.41 9.40 2.43
N ILE A 46 32.98 8.87 1.33
CA ILE A 46 32.25 8.10 0.35
C ILE A 46 32.13 6.69 0.94
N ILE A 47 31.00 6.39 1.57
CA ILE A 47 30.70 5.02 1.96
C ILE A 47 30.21 4.31 0.70
N SER A 48 30.94 3.29 0.30
CA SER A 48 30.63 2.42 -0.81
C SER A 48 29.68 1.30 -0.38
N ILE A 49 28.77 0.89 -1.26
CA ILE A 49 28.14 -0.43 -1.20
C ILE A 49 29.11 -1.35 -1.95
N ASP A 50 29.58 -2.43 -1.30
CA ASP A 50 30.54 -3.39 -1.86
C ASP A 50 31.82 -2.77 -2.45
N GLY A 51 32.30 -1.64 -1.89
CA GLY A 51 33.51 -0.97 -2.38
C GLY A 51 33.31 -0.03 -3.58
N ARG A 52 32.08 0.12 -4.12
CA ARG A 52 31.78 1.04 -5.23
C ARG A 52 30.91 2.24 -4.81
N PRO A 53 31.18 3.45 -5.34
CA PRO A 53 30.31 4.59 -5.13
C PRO A 53 28.99 4.40 -5.88
N ILE A 54 27.89 4.80 -5.25
CA ILE A 54 26.55 4.70 -5.84
C ILE A 54 26.35 5.82 -6.88
N SER A 55 26.03 5.45 -8.11
CA SER A 55 25.75 6.39 -9.20
C SER A 55 24.24 6.56 -9.39
N LEU A 56 23.78 7.80 -9.29
CA LEU A 56 22.42 8.25 -9.60
C LEU A 56 22.40 8.84 -11.01
N VAL A 57 21.34 8.60 -11.77
CA VAL A 57 21.18 9.17 -13.12
C VAL A 57 20.06 10.20 -13.09
N VAL A 58 20.31 11.39 -13.62
CA VAL A 58 19.26 12.43 -13.74
C VAL A 58 18.26 12.04 -14.82
N ILE A 59 16.96 12.03 -14.50
CA ILE A 59 15.88 11.63 -15.44
C ILE A 59 15.03 12.78 -15.96
N THR A 60 14.98 13.88 -15.23
CA THR A 60 14.30 15.10 -15.65
C THR A 60 15.19 15.89 -16.60
N ARG A 61 14.60 16.82 -17.38
CA ARG A 61 15.36 17.69 -18.29
C ARG A 61 16.49 18.42 -17.57
N GLN A 62 16.24 18.83 -16.33
CA GLN A 62 17.22 19.50 -15.50
C GLN A 62 17.00 19.22 -14.02
N ALA A 63 18.06 18.75 -13.35
CA ALA A 63 18.14 18.63 -11.90
C ALA A 63 18.94 19.80 -11.31
N ILE A 64 18.33 20.51 -10.36
CA ILE A 64 18.99 21.59 -9.62
C ILE A 64 19.62 20.99 -8.36
N ILE A 65 20.91 21.25 -8.15
CA ILE A 65 21.63 20.86 -6.95
C ILE A 65 21.81 22.09 -6.06
N ARG A 66 21.49 21.94 -4.78
CA ARG A 66 21.43 23.04 -3.82
C ARG A 66 22.35 22.83 -2.62
N VAL A 67 22.69 23.91 -1.93
CA VAL A 67 23.53 23.85 -0.70
C VAL A 67 22.85 23.10 0.46
N ALA A 68 21.52 23.11 0.49
CA ALA A 68 20.70 22.50 1.54
C ALA A 68 19.47 21.81 0.92
N PRO A 69 18.83 20.85 1.62
CA PRO A 69 17.69 20.10 1.10
C PRO A 69 16.39 20.93 1.16
N SER A 70 16.33 22.02 0.40
CA SER A 70 15.18 22.92 0.34
C SER A 70 15.10 23.61 -1.02
N ILE A 71 13.89 23.83 -1.53
CA ILE A 71 13.66 24.58 -2.78
C ILE A 71 14.14 26.04 -2.69
N GLU A 72 14.22 26.60 -1.49
CA GLU A 72 14.66 27.97 -1.23
C GLU A 72 16.19 28.08 -1.09
N ALA A 73 16.89 26.96 -0.91
CA ALA A 73 18.32 26.95 -0.72
C ALA A 73 19.06 27.38 -2.01
N ALA A 74 20.19 28.07 -1.86
CA ALA A 74 20.99 28.52 -2.99
C ALA A 74 21.37 27.36 -3.91
N GLU A 75 21.19 27.59 -5.21
CA GLU A 75 21.64 26.69 -6.26
C GLU A 75 23.17 26.73 -6.36
N ILE A 76 23.79 25.56 -6.50
CA ILE A 76 25.24 25.43 -6.68
C ILE A 76 25.64 24.73 -7.97
N ALA A 77 24.71 23.99 -8.60
CA ALA A 77 24.94 23.37 -9.90
C ALA A 77 23.60 22.96 -10.54
N ARG A 78 23.65 22.74 -11.86
CA ARG A 78 22.59 22.10 -12.64
C ARG A 78 23.16 20.89 -13.37
N ARG A 79 22.34 19.84 -13.48
CA ARG A 79 22.64 18.63 -14.24
C ARG A 79 21.53 18.34 -15.23
N SER A 80 21.90 17.85 -16.39
CA SER A 80 21.01 17.51 -17.48
C SER A 80 20.57 16.06 -17.39
N LYS A 81 19.47 15.72 -18.06
CA LYS A 81 19.04 14.33 -18.22
C LYS A 81 20.20 13.46 -18.73
N GLY A 82 20.41 12.32 -18.06
CA GLY A 82 21.49 11.37 -18.37
C GLY A 82 22.78 11.60 -17.59
N ASP A 83 22.95 12.75 -16.93
CA ASP A 83 24.13 13.01 -16.10
C ASP A 83 24.17 12.06 -14.90
N SER A 84 25.38 11.59 -14.57
CA SER A 84 25.63 10.77 -13.38
C SER A 84 26.03 11.64 -12.18
N LEU A 85 25.52 11.28 -11.00
CA LEU A 85 25.80 11.90 -9.71
C LEU A 85 26.23 10.84 -8.70
N LEU A 86 27.27 11.13 -7.92
CA LEU A 86 27.71 10.21 -6.86
C LEU A 86 26.93 10.48 -5.58
N PHE A 87 26.20 9.49 -5.08
CA PHE A 87 25.41 9.58 -3.86
C PHE A 87 26.26 9.38 -2.60
N THR A 88 26.02 10.19 -1.56
CA THR A 88 26.82 10.16 -0.31
C THR A 88 26.19 9.34 0.81
N ASN A 89 25.19 8.50 0.54
CA ASN A 89 24.46 7.76 1.56
C ASN A 89 23.73 8.65 2.60
N ARG A 90 23.37 9.87 2.21
CA ARG A 90 22.58 10.78 3.05
C ARG A 90 21.32 11.23 2.35
N ILE A 91 20.20 11.05 3.04
CA ILE A 91 18.85 11.41 2.63
C ILE A 91 18.33 12.44 3.65
N SER A 92 17.52 13.42 3.22
CA SER A 92 16.86 14.33 4.16
C SER A 92 15.87 13.59 5.06
N GLN A 93 15.67 14.09 6.28
CA GLN A 93 14.72 13.51 7.24
C GLN A 93 13.25 13.89 6.98
N PHE A 94 13.01 14.61 5.88
CA PHE A 94 11.71 15.13 5.47
C PHE A 94 11.61 15.08 3.95
N ASN A 95 10.38 15.11 3.45
CA ASN A 95 10.09 15.22 2.03
C ASN A 95 9.66 16.66 1.68
N THR A 96 9.75 17.03 0.42
CA THR A 96 9.27 18.31 -0.08
C THR A 96 8.27 18.05 -1.19
N ALA A 97 7.05 18.58 -1.08
CA ALA A 97 6.09 18.53 -2.17
C ALA A 97 6.52 19.50 -3.29
N MET A 98 6.69 19.00 -4.51
CA MET A 98 7.08 19.82 -5.66
C MET A 98 6.57 19.21 -6.97
N LYS A 99 6.19 20.09 -7.90
CA LYS A 99 5.80 19.72 -9.26
C LYS A 99 7.01 19.68 -10.18
N LEU A 100 7.20 18.57 -10.88
CA LEU A 100 8.22 18.41 -11.91
C LEU A 100 7.57 17.94 -13.19
N GLU A 101 7.79 18.69 -14.27
CA GLU A 101 7.31 18.33 -15.62
C GLU A 101 5.81 18.00 -15.72
N GLY A 102 4.98 18.61 -14.86
CA GLY A 102 3.53 18.38 -14.84
C GLY A 102 3.05 17.40 -13.77
N VAL A 103 3.95 16.68 -13.10
CA VAL A 103 3.64 15.63 -12.12
C VAL A 103 3.99 16.10 -10.70
N ALA A 104 3.08 15.87 -9.76
CA ALA A 104 3.30 16.15 -8.34
C ALA A 104 4.13 15.04 -7.69
N TYR A 105 5.19 15.43 -7.01
CA TYR A 105 6.04 14.51 -6.23
C TYR A 105 6.11 14.98 -4.78
N ASN A 106 6.33 14.04 -3.87
CA ASN A 106 6.65 14.35 -2.47
C ASN A 106 7.84 13.51 -2.01
N GLU A 107 9.03 13.97 -2.36
CA GLU A 107 10.27 13.19 -2.26
C GLU A 107 11.26 13.75 -1.24
N PRO A 108 12.13 12.91 -0.66
CA PRO A 108 13.26 13.40 0.08
C PRO A 108 14.31 13.98 -0.86
N TRP A 109 15.28 14.66 -0.28
CA TRP A 109 16.48 15.14 -0.95
C TRP A 109 17.62 14.15 -0.75
N LEU A 110 18.40 13.94 -1.80
CA LEU A 110 19.56 13.07 -1.81
C LEU A 110 20.83 13.90 -1.85
N ARG A 111 21.77 13.60 -0.97
CA ARG A 111 23.05 14.28 -0.95
C ARG A 111 23.99 13.64 -1.97
N VAL A 112 24.60 14.47 -2.81
CA VAL A 112 25.48 14.06 -3.91
C VAL A 112 26.82 14.79 -3.84
N ILE A 113 27.83 14.23 -4.51
CA ILE A 113 29.11 14.92 -4.76
C ILE A 113 29.21 15.30 -6.23
N LEU A 114 29.69 16.53 -6.42
CA LEU A 114 29.94 17.19 -7.69
C LEU A 114 31.45 17.20 -7.99
N GLU A 115 31.78 17.68 -9.19
CA GLU A 115 33.16 17.96 -9.57
C GLU A 115 33.86 18.85 -8.52
N GLY A 116 35.15 18.62 -8.31
CA GLY A 116 35.93 19.35 -7.30
C GLY A 116 35.57 18.99 -5.85
N ASN A 117 34.90 17.85 -5.63
CA ASN A 117 34.57 17.33 -4.29
C ASN A 117 33.59 18.23 -3.51
N THR A 118 32.79 19.01 -4.24
CA THR A 118 31.74 19.86 -3.67
C THR A 118 30.49 19.02 -3.43
N MET A 119 29.87 19.14 -2.26
CA MET A 119 28.65 18.40 -1.94
C MET A 119 27.41 19.27 -2.13
N GLY A 120 26.31 18.66 -2.54
CA GLY A 120 25.02 19.31 -2.67
C GLY A 120 23.85 18.36 -2.44
N TRP A 121 22.65 18.90 -2.55
CA TRP A 121 21.40 18.17 -2.41
C TRP A 121 20.62 18.25 -3.72
N VAL A 122 20.21 17.10 -4.23
CA VAL A 122 19.32 16.98 -5.39
C VAL A 122 17.99 16.41 -4.92
N TYR A 123 16.88 16.89 -5.49
CA TYR A 123 15.55 16.40 -5.15
C TYR A 123 15.31 15.00 -5.71
N GLY A 124 14.73 14.10 -4.91
CA GLY A 124 14.62 12.67 -5.20
C GLY A 124 13.88 12.34 -6.50
N ALA A 125 12.83 13.06 -6.89
CA ALA A 125 12.14 12.78 -8.16
C ALA A 125 12.94 13.18 -9.41
N CYS A 126 14.05 13.91 -9.26
CA CYS A 126 14.90 14.27 -10.40
C CYS A 126 15.86 13.13 -10.81
N ILE A 127 16.00 12.10 -9.99
CA ILE A 127 16.98 11.03 -10.17
C ILE A 127 16.29 9.69 -10.36
N ASN A 128 16.97 8.80 -11.05
CA ASN A 128 16.72 7.37 -11.05
C ASN A 128 17.99 6.68 -10.55
N PHE A 129 17.83 5.55 -9.90
CA PHE A 129 18.91 4.64 -9.58
C PHE A 129 18.56 3.29 -10.17
N ASP A 130 19.58 2.53 -10.57
CA ASP A 130 19.34 1.14 -10.96
C ASP A 130 18.94 0.36 -9.72
N ALA A 131 17.63 0.20 -9.53
CA ALA A 131 17.03 -0.52 -8.43
C ALA A 131 17.52 -1.96 -8.31
N THR A 132 18.01 -2.56 -9.41
CA THR A 132 18.52 -3.94 -9.43
C THR A 132 19.97 -4.03 -8.96
N GLU A 133 20.77 -2.98 -9.19
CA GLU A 133 22.17 -2.93 -8.73
C GLU A 133 22.33 -2.22 -7.36
N GLN A 134 21.32 -1.48 -6.91
CA GLN A 134 21.41 -0.56 -5.76
C GLN A 134 20.26 -0.76 -4.75
N GLU A 135 19.95 -2.01 -4.43
CA GLU A 135 18.83 -2.42 -3.55
C GLU A 135 18.81 -1.69 -2.19
N GLN A 136 19.95 -1.54 -1.51
CA GLN A 136 20.01 -0.84 -0.22
C GLN A 136 19.65 0.66 -0.31
N LEU A 137 19.95 1.31 -1.45
CA LEU A 137 19.56 2.71 -1.63
C LEU A 137 18.06 2.80 -1.89
N LYS A 138 17.54 1.91 -2.73
CA LYS A 138 16.11 1.77 -2.98
C LYS A 138 15.35 1.64 -1.66
N GLU A 139 15.71 0.66 -0.84
CA GLU A 139 15.12 0.41 0.48
C GLU A 139 15.10 1.68 1.34
N LYS A 140 16.24 2.38 1.48
CA LYS A 140 16.31 3.60 2.30
C LYS A 140 15.41 4.73 1.80
N VAL A 141 15.31 4.93 0.49
CA VAL A 141 14.44 5.96 -0.09
C VAL A 141 12.98 5.61 0.18
N LEU A 142 12.59 4.36 -0.07
CA LEU A 142 11.23 3.90 0.13
C LEU A 142 10.83 3.89 1.61
N ASP A 143 11.72 3.49 2.51
CA ASP A 143 11.54 3.56 3.97
C ASP A 143 11.30 5.00 4.42
N GLN A 144 12.10 5.95 3.93
CA GLN A 144 11.93 7.37 4.27
C GLN A 144 10.59 7.92 3.74
N ARG A 145 10.18 7.53 2.52
CA ARG A 145 8.85 7.86 1.99
C ARG A 145 7.76 7.29 2.89
N ALA A 146 7.85 6.02 3.28
CA ALA A 146 6.87 5.35 4.12
C ALA A 146 6.73 6.03 5.49
N VAL A 147 7.85 6.35 6.16
CA VAL A 147 7.84 7.07 7.44
C VAL A 147 7.22 8.46 7.30
N THR A 148 7.55 9.19 6.23
CA THR A 148 7.09 10.57 6.04
C THR A 148 5.60 10.64 5.69
N LEU A 149 5.12 9.71 4.86
CA LEU A 149 3.74 9.71 4.36
C LEU A 149 2.77 8.96 5.29
N PHE A 150 3.21 7.88 5.93
CA PHE A 150 2.35 7.01 6.73
C PHE A 150 2.70 6.98 8.22
N GLY A 151 3.79 7.64 8.62
CA GLY A 151 4.28 7.65 9.99
C GLY A 151 5.09 6.41 10.35
N ALA A 152 5.87 6.51 11.43
CA ALA A 152 6.79 5.46 11.86
C ALA A 152 6.10 4.12 12.15
N SER A 153 4.86 4.14 12.67
CA SER A 153 4.15 2.89 13.01
C SER A 153 3.78 2.07 11.78
N LEU A 154 3.19 2.69 10.74
CA LEU A 154 2.83 1.97 9.52
C LEU A 154 4.09 1.57 8.74
N ALA A 155 5.09 2.45 8.65
CA ALA A 155 6.37 2.12 8.03
C ALA A 155 7.04 0.90 8.67
N GLN A 156 7.04 0.81 10.00
CA GLN A 156 7.56 -0.36 10.70
C GLN A 156 6.77 -1.63 10.39
N GLN A 157 5.44 -1.54 10.27
CA GLN A 157 4.60 -2.68 9.91
C GLN A 157 4.85 -3.13 8.46
N MET A 158 5.08 -2.20 7.52
CA MET A 158 5.45 -2.52 6.14
C MET A 158 6.81 -3.23 6.08
N ALA A 159 7.82 -2.72 6.80
CA ALA A 159 9.14 -3.37 6.86
C ALA A 159 9.07 -4.77 7.50
N ALA A 160 8.20 -4.96 8.50
CA ALA A 160 7.95 -6.29 9.08
C ALA A 160 7.27 -7.21 8.06
N TYR A 161 6.26 -6.70 7.35
CA TYR A 161 5.55 -7.43 6.30
C TYR A 161 6.48 -7.95 5.22
N GLN A 162 7.36 -7.11 4.67
CA GLN A 162 8.34 -7.54 3.65
C GLN A 162 9.22 -8.71 4.11
N LYS A 163 9.70 -8.66 5.35
CA LYS A 163 10.52 -9.74 5.93
C LYS A 163 9.70 -11.01 6.13
N GLU A 164 8.44 -10.88 6.54
CA GLU A 164 7.53 -12.01 6.73
C GLU A 164 7.17 -12.67 5.40
N VAL A 165 6.93 -11.91 4.32
CA VAL A 165 6.69 -12.45 2.96
C VAL A 165 7.84 -13.39 2.54
N ALA A 166 9.09 -12.96 2.72
CA ALA A 166 10.27 -13.74 2.33
C ALA A 166 10.51 -14.99 3.20
N SER A 167 9.81 -15.13 4.33
CA SER A 167 10.09 -16.16 5.34
C SER A 167 8.87 -16.99 5.73
N ALA A 168 7.72 -16.79 5.08
CA ALA A 168 6.45 -17.45 5.37
C ALA A 168 6.42 -18.91 4.90
N SER A 169 7.15 -19.79 5.60
CA SER A 169 7.31 -21.21 5.25
C SER A 169 6.45 -22.19 6.07
N THR A 170 5.55 -21.67 6.92
CA THR A 170 4.66 -22.50 7.74
C THR A 170 3.22 -21.97 7.67
N LEU A 171 2.24 -22.85 7.85
CA LEU A 171 0.82 -22.49 7.84
C LEU A 171 0.48 -21.35 8.85
N PRO A 172 0.94 -21.36 10.11
CA PRO A 172 0.70 -20.24 11.02
C PRO A 172 1.37 -18.93 10.57
N ALA A 173 2.55 -19.01 9.95
CA ALA A 173 3.23 -17.84 9.40
C ALA A 173 2.46 -17.24 8.22
N PHE A 174 2.01 -18.08 7.29
CA PHE A 174 1.14 -17.66 6.18
C PHE A 174 -0.14 -17.00 6.71
N ARG A 175 -0.81 -17.63 7.68
CA ARG A 175 -2.04 -17.08 8.28
C ARG A 175 -1.83 -15.71 8.91
N THR A 176 -0.72 -15.55 9.63
CA THR A 176 -0.32 -14.29 10.26
C THR A 176 -0.05 -13.22 9.20
N LEU A 177 0.70 -13.59 8.16
CA LEU A 177 1.02 -12.70 7.03
C LEU A 177 -0.27 -12.23 6.32
N TYR A 178 -1.19 -13.15 6.02
CA TYR A 178 -2.46 -12.83 5.38
C TYR A 178 -3.31 -11.86 6.22
N SER A 179 -3.39 -12.10 7.54
CA SER A 179 -4.09 -11.19 8.47
C SER A 179 -3.41 -9.82 8.54
N ARG A 180 -2.08 -9.78 8.61
CA ARG A 180 -1.31 -8.53 8.62
C ARG A 180 -1.51 -7.74 7.33
N ALA A 181 -1.55 -8.39 6.17
CA ALA A 181 -1.82 -7.74 4.90
C ALA A 181 -3.17 -7.01 4.90
N LYS A 182 -4.21 -7.62 5.50
CA LYS A 182 -5.54 -6.99 5.64
C LYS A 182 -5.46 -5.72 6.48
N ILE A 183 -4.82 -5.78 7.65
CA ILE A 183 -4.67 -4.63 8.56
C ILE A 183 -3.84 -3.52 7.90
N LEU A 184 -2.75 -3.88 7.23
CA LEU A 184 -1.90 -2.93 6.51
C LEU A 184 -2.64 -2.24 5.37
N LYS A 185 -3.38 -3.00 4.56
CA LYS A 185 -4.24 -2.46 3.49
C LYS A 185 -5.17 -1.37 4.05
N GLU A 186 -5.92 -1.68 5.10
CA GLU A 186 -6.88 -0.75 5.72
C GLU A 186 -6.19 0.53 6.23
N GLY A 187 -5.06 0.38 6.94
CA GLY A 187 -4.30 1.51 7.47
C GLY A 187 -3.69 2.40 6.38
N LEU A 188 -3.12 1.80 5.34
CA LEU A 188 -2.51 2.53 4.21
C LEU A 188 -3.57 3.24 3.37
N GLU A 189 -4.67 2.57 3.02
CA GLU A 189 -5.78 3.19 2.28
C GLU A 189 -6.37 4.39 3.02
N GLN A 190 -6.52 4.29 4.35
CA GLN A 190 -6.97 5.41 5.17
C GLN A 190 -6.01 6.61 5.09
N GLN A 191 -4.71 6.38 5.20
CA GLN A 191 -3.72 7.46 5.10
C GLN A 191 -3.64 8.06 3.70
N MET A 192 -3.65 7.23 2.64
CA MET A 192 -3.69 7.71 1.26
C MET A 192 -4.91 8.60 1.02
N ALA A 193 -6.08 8.23 1.54
CA ALA A 193 -7.29 9.05 1.43
C ALA A 193 -7.15 10.42 2.11
N LEU A 194 -6.42 10.53 3.23
CA LEU A 194 -6.13 11.82 3.88
C LEU A 194 -5.24 12.71 3.00
N HIS A 195 -4.21 12.13 2.37
CA HIS A 195 -3.33 12.87 1.46
C HIS A 195 -4.07 13.33 0.21
N VAL A 196 -4.91 12.49 -0.39
CA VAL A 196 -5.72 12.86 -1.57
C VAL A 196 -6.67 14.02 -1.24
N LYS A 197 -7.36 13.98 -0.09
CA LYS A 197 -8.30 15.06 0.32
C LYS A 197 -7.64 16.42 0.50
N GLY A 198 -6.37 16.44 0.92
CA GLY A 198 -5.63 17.68 1.19
C GLY A 198 -4.80 18.20 0.01
N ALA A 199 -4.69 17.43 -1.07
CA ALA A 199 -3.76 17.72 -2.15
C ALA A 199 -4.39 18.57 -3.26
N GLN A 200 -3.62 19.50 -3.81
CA GLN A 200 -3.98 20.25 -5.01
C GLN A 200 -3.87 19.39 -6.28
N GLU A 201 -3.04 18.34 -6.24
CA GLU A 201 -2.76 17.41 -7.32
C GLU A 201 -2.72 15.98 -6.77
N LEU A 202 -3.00 14.98 -7.60
CA LEU A 202 -3.04 13.58 -7.17
C LEU A 202 -1.64 13.11 -6.73
N PRO A 203 -1.45 12.71 -5.45
CA PRO A 203 -0.16 12.20 -4.99
C PRO A 203 0.14 10.82 -5.59
N ASP A 204 1.36 10.58 -6.05
CA ASP A 204 1.77 9.26 -6.55
C ASP A 204 2.09 8.29 -5.39
N PHE A 205 1.29 7.23 -5.29
CA PHE A 205 1.49 6.12 -4.34
C PHE A 205 1.88 4.79 -5.00
N PHE A 206 2.09 4.73 -6.32
CA PHE A 206 2.37 3.47 -7.02
C PHE A 206 3.71 2.84 -6.61
N TRP A 207 4.63 3.63 -6.04
CA TRP A 207 5.87 3.14 -5.46
C TRP A 207 5.66 2.16 -4.28
N LEU A 208 4.48 2.16 -3.63
CA LEU A 208 4.16 1.18 -2.58
C LEU A 208 4.15 -0.26 -3.10
N ASN A 209 3.95 -0.47 -4.41
CA ASN A 209 4.03 -1.80 -5.02
C ASN A 209 5.41 -2.45 -4.82
N GLU A 210 6.46 -1.65 -4.59
CA GLU A 210 7.80 -2.17 -4.31
C GLU A 210 8.00 -2.58 -2.85
N LEU A 211 7.09 -2.18 -1.95
CA LEU A 211 7.16 -2.48 -0.52
C LEU A 211 6.13 -3.51 -0.05
N MET A 212 5.14 -3.82 -0.88
CA MET A 212 3.94 -4.51 -0.47
C MET A 212 3.66 -5.72 -1.36
N ASP A 213 4.63 -6.63 -1.50
CA ASP A 213 4.47 -7.86 -2.29
C ASP A 213 3.14 -8.55 -2.00
N GLY A 214 2.38 -8.88 -3.05
CA GLY A 214 1.04 -9.45 -2.93
C GLY A 214 -0.08 -8.43 -2.72
N LEU A 215 0.23 -7.13 -2.66
CA LEU A 215 -0.73 -6.03 -2.70
C LEU A 215 -0.38 -5.06 -3.83
N LEU A 216 -1.38 -4.67 -4.61
CA LEU A 216 -1.26 -3.80 -5.77
C LEU A 216 -2.03 -2.51 -5.54
N VAL A 217 -1.33 -1.40 -5.64
CA VAL A 217 -1.90 -0.06 -5.64
C VAL A 217 -2.65 0.19 -6.94
N HIS A 218 -3.91 0.58 -6.83
CA HIS A 218 -4.74 1.06 -7.91
C HIS A 218 -5.39 2.37 -7.52
N TYR A 219 -5.50 3.29 -8.47
CA TYR A 219 -6.28 4.52 -8.31
C TYR A 219 -7.58 4.39 -9.12
N ILE A 220 -8.72 4.60 -8.46
CA ILE A 220 -10.03 4.64 -9.11
C ILE A 220 -10.47 6.09 -9.22
N GLU A 221 -10.40 6.64 -10.43
CA GLU A 221 -10.68 8.05 -10.71
C GLU A 221 -12.13 8.44 -10.37
N ALA A 222 -13.09 7.57 -10.69
CA ALA A 222 -14.52 7.80 -10.39
C ALA A 222 -14.81 7.99 -8.89
N GLU A 223 -13.97 7.42 -8.03
CA GLU A 223 -14.08 7.53 -6.57
C GLU A 223 -13.07 8.50 -5.97
N ASN A 224 -12.15 9.03 -6.78
CA ASN A 224 -11.01 9.83 -6.33
C ASN A 224 -10.27 9.17 -5.15
N LYS A 225 -9.95 7.87 -5.29
CA LYS A 225 -9.44 7.06 -4.18
C LYS A 225 -8.43 6.01 -4.63
N TYR A 226 -7.41 5.80 -3.78
CA TYR A 226 -6.47 4.70 -3.89
C TYR A 226 -6.95 3.46 -3.14
N TYR A 227 -6.68 2.30 -3.74
CA TYR A 227 -6.96 0.96 -3.23
C TYR A 227 -5.70 0.10 -3.29
N LEU A 228 -5.58 -0.85 -2.36
CA LEU A 228 -4.56 -1.91 -2.34
C LEU A 228 -5.23 -3.27 -2.54
N PHE A 229 -5.31 -3.75 -3.78
CA PHE A 229 -5.92 -5.05 -4.08
C PHE A 229 -4.92 -6.20 -3.89
N LYS A 230 -5.37 -7.40 -3.56
CA LYS A 230 -4.45 -8.55 -3.45
C LYS A 230 -4.10 -9.08 -4.84
N ASP A 231 -2.83 -9.31 -5.11
CA ASP A 231 -2.39 -10.09 -6.28
C ASP A 231 -2.36 -11.57 -5.91
N LEU A 232 -3.42 -12.30 -6.27
CA LEU A 232 -3.59 -13.68 -5.86
C LEU A 232 -2.55 -14.63 -6.47
N ARG A 233 -1.85 -14.23 -7.54
CA ARG A 233 -0.74 -15.01 -8.12
C ARG A 233 0.46 -15.00 -7.18
N VAL A 234 0.73 -13.86 -6.56
CA VAL A 234 1.77 -13.73 -5.53
C VAL A 234 1.36 -14.50 -4.29
N TRP A 235 0.11 -14.38 -3.83
CA TRP A 235 -0.39 -15.15 -2.68
C TRP A 235 -0.34 -16.66 -2.90
N GLN A 236 -0.62 -17.13 -4.12
CA GLN A 236 -0.44 -18.53 -4.50
C GLN A 236 1.03 -18.96 -4.44
N THR A 237 1.95 -18.10 -4.90
CA THR A 237 3.37 -18.36 -4.80
C THR A 237 3.83 -18.45 -3.35
N ILE A 238 3.28 -17.61 -2.46
CA ILE A 238 3.61 -17.61 -1.02
C ILE A 238 3.03 -18.86 -0.34
N SER A 239 1.79 -19.27 -0.62
CA SER A 239 1.19 -20.46 0.01
C SER A 239 1.97 -21.73 -0.31
N GLN A 240 2.48 -21.84 -1.55
CA GLN A 240 3.30 -22.96 -2.00
C GLN A 240 4.68 -23.05 -1.33
N GLN A 241 5.08 -22.04 -0.54
CA GLN A 241 6.32 -22.10 0.27
C GLN A 241 6.14 -22.91 1.54
N THR A 242 4.90 -23.16 1.96
CA THR A 242 4.63 -23.97 3.15
C THR A 242 4.54 -25.45 2.80
N MET A 243 4.73 -26.31 3.80
CA MET A 243 4.55 -27.76 3.65
C MET A 243 3.08 -28.20 3.84
N ALA A 244 2.21 -27.28 4.27
CA ALA A 244 0.80 -27.53 4.48
C ALA A 244 0.04 -27.42 3.16
N THR A 245 -1.22 -27.83 3.13
CA THR A 245 -2.08 -27.70 1.92
C THR A 245 -3.29 -26.81 2.17
N GLU A 246 -3.53 -26.45 3.43
CA GLU A 246 -4.68 -25.68 3.90
C GLU A 246 -4.67 -24.25 3.34
N ASP A 247 -3.49 -23.62 3.30
CA ASP A 247 -3.26 -22.32 2.66
C ASP A 247 -3.37 -22.39 1.14
N ASP A 248 -2.86 -23.43 0.48
CA ASP A 248 -3.06 -23.65 -0.96
C ASP A 248 -4.55 -23.78 -1.32
N LYS A 249 -5.30 -24.56 -0.54
CA LYS A 249 -6.75 -24.71 -0.72
C LYS A 249 -7.48 -23.40 -0.49
N PHE A 250 -7.09 -22.64 0.53
CA PHE A 250 -7.64 -21.32 0.78
C PHE A 250 -7.38 -20.35 -0.38
N VAL A 251 -6.15 -20.28 -0.90
CA VAL A 251 -5.83 -19.44 -2.07
C VAL A 251 -6.58 -19.93 -3.31
N ALA A 252 -6.80 -21.23 -3.47
CA ALA A 252 -7.62 -21.76 -4.56
C ALA A 252 -9.09 -21.30 -4.48
N VAL A 253 -9.65 -21.12 -3.27
CA VAL A 253 -10.98 -20.49 -3.09
C VAL A 253 -10.93 -19.05 -3.57
N LEU A 254 -9.92 -18.27 -3.16
CA LEU A 254 -9.76 -16.88 -3.61
C LEU A 254 -9.66 -16.78 -5.13
N LEU A 255 -8.81 -17.61 -5.76
CA LEU A 255 -8.62 -17.61 -7.21
C LEU A 255 -9.89 -17.99 -7.97
N ALA A 256 -10.76 -18.84 -7.41
CA ALA A 256 -12.06 -19.14 -7.99
C ALA A 256 -13.07 -18.00 -7.79
N ALA A 257 -12.95 -17.25 -6.69
CA ALA A 257 -13.90 -16.22 -6.30
C ALA A 257 -13.67 -14.87 -6.98
N TYR A 258 -12.46 -14.58 -7.43
CA TYR A 258 -12.11 -13.31 -8.07
C TYR A 258 -11.92 -13.46 -9.59
N PRO A 259 -11.94 -12.34 -10.35
CA PRO A 259 -11.79 -12.37 -11.81
C PRO A 259 -10.51 -13.08 -12.30
N SER A 260 -10.51 -13.42 -13.59
CA SER A 260 -9.47 -14.24 -14.23
C SER A 260 -8.08 -13.60 -14.31
N ASP A 261 -7.97 -12.30 -14.05
CA ASP A 261 -6.67 -11.63 -13.91
C ASP A 261 -6.02 -11.89 -12.54
N SER A 262 -6.71 -12.61 -11.66
CA SER A 262 -6.27 -13.02 -10.33
C SER A 262 -6.00 -11.84 -9.39
N ILE A 263 -6.69 -10.72 -9.59
CA ILE A 263 -6.65 -9.57 -8.68
C ILE A 263 -7.92 -9.54 -7.84
N ALA A 264 -7.76 -9.46 -6.52
CA ALA A 264 -8.88 -9.36 -5.60
C ALA A 264 -9.44 -7.93 -5.55
N PHE A 265 -10.20 -7.54 -6.58
CA PHE A 265 -10.92 -6.26 -6.67
C PHE A 265 -12.06 -6.16 -5.65
N TYR A 266 -12.86 -5.09 -5.76
CA TYR A 266 -14.03 -4.86 -4.92
C TYR A 266 -15.26 -5.69 -5.32
N PHE A 267 -15.28 -6.31 -6.49
CA PHE A 267 -16.33 -7.23 -6.94
C PHE A 267 -15.77 -8.62 -7.18
N TYR A 268 -16.62 -9.62 -7.05
CA TYR A 268 -16.27 -11.02 -7.25
C TYR A 268 -16.35 -11.42 -8.73
N GLY A 269 -15.71 -12.54 -9.07
CA GLY A 269 -15.73 -13.10 -10.42
C GLY A 269 -17.11 -13.59 -10.87
N TRP A 270 -18.08 -13.70 -9.95
CA TRP A 270 -19.48 -14.02 -10.24
C TRP A 270 -20.38 -12.79 -10.38
N GLU A 271 -19.81 -11.59 -10.39
CA GLU A 271 -20.52 -10.33 -10.55
C GLU A 271 -20.02 -9.58 -11.79
N LEU A 272 -20.90 -8.85 -12.47
CA LEU A 272 -20.56 -8.03 -13.64
C LEU A 272 -21.11 -6.61 -13.48
N PRO A 273 -20.23 -5.59 -13.31
CA PRO A 273 -20.67 -4.20 -13.31
C PRO A 273 -21.02 -3.80 -14.74
N VAL A 274 -22.29 -3.45 -14.97
CA VAL A 274 -22.80 -3.00 -16.27
C VAL A 274 -22.67 -1.48 -16.39
N ASP A 275 -22.91 -0.77 -15.29
CA ASP A 275 -22.77 0.68 -15.19
C ASP A 275 -22.46 1.09 -13.73
N SER A 276 -22.48 2.39 -13.43
CA SER A 276 -22.15 2.93 -12.09
C SER A 276 -23.12 2.52 -10.98
N THR A 277 -24.29 2.00 -11.31
CA THR A 277 -25.38 1.66 -10.40
C THR A 277 -25.86 0.23 -10.51
N THR A 278 -25.48 -0.45 -11.59
CA THR A 278 -25.99 -1.76 -11.95
C THR A 278 -24.90 -2.81 -11.85
N MET A 279 -25.13 -3.80 -10.97
CA MET A 279 -24.34 -5.02 -10.85
C MET A 279 -25.23 -6.22 -11.20
N CYS A 280 -24.77 -7.05 -12.13
CA CYS A 280 -25.47 -8.26 -12.54
C CYS A 280 -24.81 -9.50 -11.92
N SER A 281 -25.62 -10.43 -11.42
CA SER A 281 -25.15 -11.77 -11.09
C SER A 281 -24.84 -12.55 -12.37
N LEU A 282 -23.74 -13.30 -12.34
CA LEU A 282 -23.33 -14.24 -13.37
C LEU A 282 -23.83 -15.67 -13.10
N LEU A 283 -24.83 -15.86 -12.24
CA LEU A 283 -25.43 -17.17 -12.02
C LEU A 283 -25.90 -17.76 -13.36
N GLY A 284 -25.63 -19.04 -13.57
CA GLY A 284 -25.76 -19.75 -14.84
C GLY A 284 -24.43 -19.91 -15.60
N SER A 285 -23.34 -19.31 -15.13
CA SER A 285 -22.00 -19.43 -15.71
C SER A 285 -21.18 -20.57 -15.13
N ASN A 286 -21.71 -21.28 -14.12
CA ASN A 286 -21.03 -22.30 -13.31
C ASN A 286 -19.96 -21.76 -12.35
N ILE A 287 -19.79 -20.44 -12.22
CA ILE A 287 -18.79 -19.84 -11.32
C ILE A 287 -19.18 -20.08 -9.85
N HIS A 288 -20.45 -19.88 -9.49
CA HIS A 288 -20.92 -20.07 -8.10
C HIS A 288 -20.72 -21.51 -7.63
N SER A 289 -21.10 -22.48 -8.47
CA SER A 289 -20.92 -23.90 -8.19
C SER A 289 -19.43 -24.26 -8.04
N GLN A 290 -18.57 -23.74 -8.93
CA GLN A 290 -17.12 -23.95 -8.84
C GLN A 290 -16.51 -23.39 -7.56
N VAL A 291 -16.94 -22.21 -7.11
CA VAL A 291 -16.46 -21.63 -5.85
C VAL A 291 -16.93 -22.44 -4.65
N LEU A 292 -18.20 -22.85 -4.61
CA LEU A 292 -18.73 -23.71 -3.55
C LEU A 292 -17.98 -25.05 -3.46
N ASP A 293 -17.57 -25.61 -4.60
CA ASP A 293 -16.73 -26.80 -4.67
C ASP A 293 -15.35 -26.57 -4.06
N LYS A 294 -14.74 -25.41 -4.30
CA LYS A 294 -13.46 -25.06 -3.66
C LYS A 294 -13.63 -24.85 -2.16
N ILE A 295 -14.72 -24.23 -1.74
CA ILE A 295 -15.04 -24.04 -0.31
C ILE A 295 -15.19 -25.39 0.39
N GLU A 296 -15.92 -26.35 -0.21
CA GLU A 296 -16.08 -27.70 0.35
C GLU A 296 -14.74 -28.38 0.62
N VAL A 297 -13.80 -28.24 -0.31
CA VAL A 297 -12.45 -28.82 -0.20
C VAL A 297 -11.58 -28.07 0.81
N ALA A 298 -11.77 -26.76 0.95
CA ALA A 298 -10.94 -25.89 1.78
C ALA A 298 -11.36 -25.83 3.25
N LEU A 299 -12.62 -26.12 3.58
CA LEU A 299 -13.09 -26.16 4.96
C LEU A 299 -12.44 -27.32 5.71
N ASP A 300 -11.40 -26.99 6.48
CA ASP A 300 -10.63 -27.92 7.29
C ASP A 300 -11.23 -28.07 8.71
N SER A 301 -10.79 -29.12 9.43
CA SER A 301 -11.19 -29.36 10.83
C SER A 301 -10.46 -28.47 11.84
N ASN A 302 -9.39 -27.77 11.43
CA ASN A 302 -8.51 -26.98 12.30
C ASN A 302 -8.88 -25.48 12.33
N GLY A 303 -9.72 -25.01 11.41
CA GLY A 303 -10.34 -23.69 11.38
C GLY A 303 -9.46 -22.54 10.92
N TYR A 304 -8.29 -22.76 10.29
CA TYR A 304 -7.30 -21.70 10.06
C TYR A 304 -7.84 -20.51 9.26
N PHE A 305 -8.62 -20.79 8.21
CA PHE A 305 -9.19 -19.77 7.31
C PHE A 305 -10.71 -19.79 7.28
N ASN A 306 -11.37 -20.47 8.23
CA ASN A 306 -12.82 -20.63 8.19
C ASN A 306 -13.54 -19.29 8.24
N THR A 307 -13.04 -18.29 8.98
CA THR A 307 -13.66 -16.96 8.99
C THR A 307 -13.67 -16.32 7.60
N GLU A 308 -12.52 -16.29 6.91
CA GLU A 308 -12.42 -15.73 5.56
C GLU A 308 -13.22 -16.52 4.52
N ILE A 309 -13.26 -17.85 4.65
CA ILE A 309 -14.04 -18.72 3.77
C ILE A 309 -15.54 -18.51 3.99
N GLU A 310 -15.98 -18.37 5.24
CA GLU A 310 -17.38 -18.10 5.57
C GLU A 310 -17.83 -16.72 5.06
N ASP A 311 -16.98 -15.70 5.10
CA ASP A 311 -17.26 -14.38 4.51
C ASP A 311 -17.51 -14.50 3.00
N LEU A 312 -16.66 -15.25 2.28
CA LEU A 312 -16.82 -15.50 0.83
C LEU A 312 -18.07 -16.33 0.52
N LYS A 313 -18.33 -17.35 1.34
CA LYS A 313 -19.53 -18.16 1.26
C LYS A 313 -20.78 -17.28 1.39
N GLN A 314 -20.81 -16.41 2.40
CA GLN A 314 -21.96 -15.53 2.63
C GLN A 314 -22.18 -14.59 1.45
N ALA A 315 -21.12 -13.95 0.94
CA ALA A 315 -21.22 -13.08 -0.23
C ALA A 315 -21.77 -13.81 -1.47
N LEU A 316 -21.31 -15.05 -1.71
CA LEU A 316 -21.78 -15.88 -2.82
C LEU A 316 -23.26 -16.27 -2.66
N ILE A 317 -23.68 -16.66 -1.45
CA ILE A 317 -25.08 -17.02 -1.17
C ILE A 317 -25.98 -15.78 -1.30
N ASP A 318 -25.52 -14.63 -0.84
CA ASP A 318 -26.24 -13.37 -0.97
C ASP A 318 -26.44 -13.00 -2.44
N ASP A 319 -25.39 -13.06 -3.27
CA ASP A 319 -25.53 -12.82 -4.72
C ASP A 319 -26.61 -13.73 -5.35
N ILE A 320 -26.59 -15.03 -5.06
CA ILE A 320 -27.63 -15.94 -5.57
C ILE A 320 -29.01 -15.54 -5.04
N ALA A 321 -29.14 -15.36 -3.73
CA ALA A 321 -30.41 -15.24 -3.03
C ALA A 321 -31.10 -13.88 -3.22
N VAL A 322 -30.34 -12.80 -3.40
CA VAL A 322 -30.87 -11.44 -3.40
C VAL A 322 -30.67 -10.68 -4.72
N ALA A 323 -29.85 -11.16 -5.66
CA ALA A 323 -29.64 -10.42 -6.92
C ALA A 323 -30.97 -10.14 -7.64
N GLU A 324 -31.14 -8.92 -8.14
CA GLU A 324 -32.34 -8.52 -8.88
C GLU A 324 -32.10 -8.58 -10.39
N GLN A 325 -30.85 -8.68 -10.81
CA GLN A 325 -30.41 -8.58 -12.20
C GLN A 325 -29.43 -9.69 -12.54
N TYR A 326 -29.69 -10.40 -13.63
CA TYR A 326 -28.85 -11.49 -14.11
C TYR A 326 -28.41 -11.24 -15.54
N TRP A 327 -27.14 -11.54 -15.78
CA TRP A 327 -26.57 -11.44 -17.11
C TRP A 327 -27.12 -12.53 -18.06
N LEU A 328 -27.31 -13.74 -17.54
CA LEU A 328 -27.68 -14.92 -18.30
C LEU A 328 -29.21 -15.12 -18.38
N PRO A 329 -29.70 -15.91 -19.34
CA PRO A 329 -31.10 -16.29 -19.42
C PRO A 329 -31.49 -17.30 -18.32
N LEU A 330 -32.80 -17.48 -18.14
CA LEU A 330 -33.37 -18.30 -17.06
C LEU A 330 -32.90 -19.76 -17.04
N GLU A 331 -32.73 -20.38 -18.20
CA GLU A 331 -32.41 -21.81 -18.30
C GLU A 331 -31.04 -22.16 -17.70
N PRO A 332 -29.91 -21.53 -18.12
CA PRO A 332 -28.61 -21.72 -17.47
C PRO A 332 -28.64 -21.40 -15.97
N ILE A 333 -29.33 -20.33 -15.57
CA ILE A 333 -29.49 -19.95 -14.15
C ILE A 333 -30.12 -21.09 -13.35
N GLN A 334 -31.23 -21.66 -13.85
CA GLN A 334 -31.92 -22.76 -13.20
C GLN A 334 -31.08 -24.04 -13.20
N GLU A 335 -30.32 -24.29 -14.26
CA GLU A 335 -29.41 -25.44 -14.33
C GLU A 335 -28.36 -25.38 -13.22
N GLU A 336 -27.57 -24.30 -13.14
CA GLU A 336 -26.55 -24.15 -12.10
C GLU A 336 -27.16 -24.17 -10.69
N LEU A 337 -28.25 -23.43 -10.47
CA LEU A 337 -28.90 -23.39 -9.15
C LEU A 337 -29.44 -24.77 -8.71
N ASN A 338 -29.98 -25.56 -9.65
CA ASN A 338 -30.40 -26.92 -9.34
C ASN A 338 -29.21 -27.83 -9.02
N GLN A 339 -28.09 -27.69 -9.72
CA GLN A 339 -26.85 -28.43 -9.40
C GLN A 339 -26.38 -28.11 -7.98
N ILE A 340 -26.32 -26.82 -7.62
CA ILE A 340 -25.94 -26.37 -6.26
C ILE A 340 -26.86 -26.98 -5.19
N ILE A 341 -28.18 -26.93 -5.40
CA ILE A 341 -29.16 -27.47 -4.45
C ILE A 341 -29.04 -28.99 -4.31
N GLN A 342 -28.79 -29.71 -5.42
CA GLN A 342 -28.69 -31.17 -5.44
C GLN A 342 -27.39 -31.70 -4.84
N LYS A 343 -26.30 -30.92 -4.86
CA LYS A 343 -25.01 -31.34 -4.31
C LYS A 343 -25.00 -31.41 -2.78
N GLU A 344 -25.94 -30.74 -2.12
CA GLU A 344 -26.14 -30.81 -0.67
C GLU A 344 -24.92 -30.49 0.21
N TYR A 345 -24.05 -29.56 -0.23
CA TYR A 345 -22.84 -29.12 0.47
C TYR A 345 -22.96 -29.05 1.99
N SER A 346 -22.16 -29.85 2.70
CA SER A 346 -22.31 -30.06 4.15
C SER A 346 -22.17 -28.79 5.00
N PHE A 347 -21.41 -27.80 4.52
CA PHE A 347 -21.19 -26.51 5.20
C PHE A 347 -22.33 -25.49 5.01
N LEU A 348 -23.25 -25.72 4.06
CA LEU A 348 -24.40 -24.83 3.89
C LEU A 348 -25.39 -25.03 5.03
N SER A 349 -25.72 -23.92 5.69
CA SER A 349 -26.68 -23.89 6.78
C SER A 349 -28.08 -24.25 6.30
N SER A 350 -28.99 -24.57 7.22
CA SER A 350 -30.40 -24.74 6.87
C SER A 350 -31.00 -23.46 6.28
N GLY A 351 -30.56 -22.29 6.76
CA GLY A 351 -30.94 -20.98 6.21
C GLY A 351 -30.50 -20.83 4.76
N ASP A 352 -29.24 -21.15 4.45
CA ASP A 352 -28.67 -21.04 3.10
C ASP A 352 -29.47 -21.93 2.13
N ARG A 353 -29.73 -23.17 2.52
CA ARG A 353 -30.50 -24.13 1.72
C ARG A 353 -31.94 -23.66 1.46
N ILE A 354 -32.57 -23.02 2.45
CA ILE A 354 -33.91 -22.43 2.30
C ILE A 354 -33.85 -21.24 1.34
N ALA A 355 -32.84 -20.36 1.47
CA ALA A 355 -32.66 -19.21 0.60
C ALA A 355 -32.50 -19.64 -0.87
N LEU A 356 -31.62 -20.61 -1.15
CA LEU A 356 -31.41 -21.14 -2.50
C LEU A 356 -32.69 -21.76 -3.11
N LYS A 357 -33.41 -22.58 -2.32
CA LYS A 357 -34.68 -23.19 -2.78
C LYS A 357 -35.76 -22.15 -3.03
N THR A 358 -35.86 -21.14 -2.18
CA THR A 358 -36.80 -20.02 -2.33
C THR A 358 -36.45 -19.24 -3.59
N ARG A 359 -35.17 -18.91 -3.78
CA ARG A 359 -34.70 -18.19 -4.95
C ARG A 359 -35.07 -18.88 -6.26
N ARG A 360 -34.88 -20.20 -6.31
CA ARG A 360 -35.27 -21.01 -7.47
C ARG A 360 -36.74 -20.81 -7.85
N GLN A 361 -37.64 -20.74 -6.86
CA GLN A 361 -39.08 -20.51 -7.09
C GLN A 361 -39.37 -19.08 -7.57
N LEU A 362 -38.68 -18.08 -7.01
CA LEU A 362 -38.83 -16.68 -7.44
C LEU A 362 -38.41 -16.49 -8.89
N LEU A 363 -37.29 -17.12 -9.30
CA LEU A 363 -36.78 -17.08 -10.67
C LEU A 363 -37.74 -17.71 -11.69
N GLN A 364 -38.51 -18.73 -11.32
CA GLN A 364 -39.54 -19.30 -12.21
C GLN A 364 -40.67 -18.30 -12.52
N LYS A 365 -40.84 -17.30 -11.67
CA LYS A 365 -41.81 -16.21 -11.80
C LYS A 365 -41.10 -14.86 -11.82
N HIS A 366 -39.96 -14.78 -12.52
CA HIS A 366 -39.06 -13.63 -12.45
C HIS A 366 -39.78 -12.29 -12.75
N VAL A 367 -40.71 -12.26 -13.73
CA VAL A 367 -41.50 -11.07 -14.05
C VAL A 367 -42.38 -10.62 -12.88
N GLU A 368 -43.08 -11.54 -12.21
CA GLU A 368 -43.94 -11.23 -11.05
C GLU A 368 -43.13 -10.73 -9.84
N ASN A 369 -41.85 -11.13 -9.77
CA ASN A 369 -40.95 -10.80 -8.67
C ASN A 369 -39.97 -9.67 -9.00
N ASN A 370 -40.16 -8.96 -10.12
CA ASN A 370 -39.30 -7.87 -10.58
C ASN A 370 -37.82 -8.26 -10.74
N ILE A 371 -37.55 -9.51 -11.16
CA ILE A 371 -36.21 -10.01 -11.44
C ILE A 371 -35.94 -9.89 -12.94
N ALA A 372 -34.92 -9.11 -13.30
CA ALA A 372 -34.45 -8.93 -14.66
C ALA A 372 -33.47 -10.05 -15.04
N LEU A 373 -33.68 -10.68 -16.19
CA LEU A 373 -32.86 -11.77 -16.72
C LEU A 373 -32.38 -11.41 -18.13
N ASN A 374 -31.35 -12.11 -18.61
CA ASN A 374 -30.85 -12.02 -19.98
C ASN A 374 -30.45 -10.59 -20.40
N LEU A 375 -29.78 -9.86 -19.52
CA LEU A 375 -29.33 -8.50 -19.82
C LEU A 375 -28.24 -8.45 -20.91
N PHE A 376 -27.67 -9.59 -21.30
CA PHE A 376 -26.78 -9.73 -22.46
C PHE A 376 -27.44 -9.30 -23.78
N GLU A 377 -28.70 -9.66 -24.01
CA GLU A 377 -29.40 -9.39 -25.29
C GLU A 377 -30.05 -7.99 -25.34
N GLY A 378 -29.97 -7.23 -24.26
CA GLY A 378 -30.60 -5.91 -24.10
C GLY A 378 -29.70 -4.71 -24.42
N GLN A 379 -28.47 -4.92 -24.89
CA GLN A 379 -27.50 -3.86 -25.26
C GLN A 379 -27.15 -3.87 -26.75
#